data_AF-A0A2W0DFQ4-F1
#
_entry.id   AF-A0A2W0DFQ4-F1
#
_cell.length_a   1.000
_cell.length_b   1.000
_cell.length_c   1.000
_cell.angle_alpha   90.00
_cell.angle_beta   90.00
_cell.angle_gamma   90.00
#
_symmetry.space_group_name_H-M   'P 1'
#
loop_
_entity.id
_entity.type
_entity.pdbx_description
1 polymer ?
#
loop_
_entity_poly.entity_id
_entity_poly.type
_entity_poly.pdbx_seq_one_letter_code
_entity_poly.pdbx_strand_id
1 'polypeptide(L)'
;MDTGLVTTLIVVGVVVVVLVIIGIYLWVTYNSLVTLKVRVDEAWSDISVQLKRRADLIPTIVDTVKGYATHEKAVFDDVTKARAETLSAGDADTASTAEGHMQKALKSVFAVAEGYPQLQSSQNFLQLQSELVDTEDKIQAARRFYNGGVRELNTKIRVFPNSTFAKNRGFSEASFFETNEPAAIAEPPRVQF
;
A
#
# COMPACT_ATOMS: atom_id res chain seq x y z
N MET A 1 56.06 34.57 12.40
CA MET A 1 55.29 33.34 12.15
C MET A 1 55.56 32.94 10.72
N ASP A 2 56.10 31.75 10.49
CA ASP A 2 56.33 31.26 9.13
C ASP A 2 54.99 31.23 8.38
N THR A 3 54.94 31.92 7.24
CA THR A 3 53.76 31.93 6.36
C THR A 3 53.29 30.52 6.01
N GLY A 4 54.21 29.56 5.94
CA GLY A 4 53.93 28.12 5.77
C GLY A 4 53.09 27.50 6.90
N LEU A 5 53.37 27.82 8.17
CA LEU A 5 52.60 27.33 9.33
C LEU A 5 51.19 27.93 9.38
N VAL A 6 51.07 29.20 9.00
CA VAL A 6 49.75 29.87 8.93
C VAL A 6 48.91 29.25 7.82
N THR A 7 49.49 29.00 6.64
CA THR A 7 48.78 28.35 5.53
C THR A 7 48.33 26.93 5.85
N THR A 8 49.15 26.11 6.52
CA THR A 8 48.77 24.74 6.90
C THR A 8 47.66 24.73 7.95
N LEU A 9 47.70 25.61 8.94
CA LEU A 9 46.61 25.74 9.93
C LEU A 9 45.29 26.17 9.28
N ILE A 10 45.33 27.07 8.30
CA ILE A 10 44.14 27.48 7.54
C ILE A 10 43.57 26.30 6.75
N VAL A 11 44.43 25.54 6.03
CA VAL A 11 43.98 24.36 5.26
C VAL A 11 43.36 23.30 6.17
N VAL A 12 43.99 23.00 7.31
CA VAL A 12 43.45 22.05 8.30
C VAL A 12 42.11 22.56 8.84
N GLY A 13 42.01 23.84 9.17
CA GLY A 13 40.76 24.46 9.62
C GLY A 13 39.63 24.30 8.59
N VAL A 14 39.91 24.56 7.31
CA VAL A 14 38.93 24.37 6.23
C VAL A 14 38.50 22.92 6.10
N VAL A 15 39.44 21.97 6.14
CA VAL A 15 39.12 20.53 6.06
C VAL A 15 38.24 20.10 7.23
N VAL A 16 38.54 20.54 8.44
CA VAL A 16 37.71 20.24 9.63
C VAL A 16 36.31 20.80 9.49
N VAL A 17 36.16 22.05 9.02
CA VAL A 17 34.84 22.66 8.79
C VAL A 17 34.04 21.88 7.75
N VAL A 18 34.67 21.48 6.64
CA VAL A 18 34.01 20.66 5.59
C VAL A 18 33.55 19.31 6.16
N LEU A 19 34.38 18.64 6.96
CA LEU A 19 34.02 17.37 7.59
C LEU A 19 32.84 17.51 8.56
N VAL A 20 32.78 18.61 9.33
CA VAL A 20 31.65 18.89 10.23
C VAL A 20 30.35 19.10 9.43
N ILE A 21 30.41 19.84 8.33
CA ILE A 21 29.24 20.07 7.45
C ILE A 21 28.73 18.73 6.88
N ILE A 22 29.64 17.87 6.39
CA ILE A 22 29.28 16.55 5.88
C ILE A 22 28.66 15.69 6.98
N GLY A 23 29.23 15.71 8.19
CA GLY A 23 28.71 14.98 9.34
C GLY A 23 27.27 15.38 9.70
N ILE A 24 26.99 16.69 9.76
CA ILE A 24 25.65 17.22 10.02
C ILE A 24 24.69 16.82 8.90
N TYR A 25 25.11 16.94 7.64
CA TYR A 25 24.29 16.54 6.48
C TYR A 25 23.88 15.06 6.55
N LEU A 26 24.83 14.16 6.83
CA LEU A 26 24.55 12.73 6.94
C LEU A 26 23.64 12.41 8.12
N TRP A 27 23.82 13.09 9.26
CA TRP A 27 22.97 12.93 10.44
C TRP A 27 21.52 13.34 10.16
N VAL A 28 21.32 14.52 9.56
CA VAL A 28 19.98 15.00 9.17
C VAL A 28 19.32 14.06 8.15
N THR A 29 20.08 13.60 7.16
CA THR A 29 19.60 12.68 6.12
C THR A 29 19.16 11.35 6.71
N TYR A 30 19.97 10.78 7.60
CA TYR A 30 19.66 9.52 8.28
C TYR A 30 18.37 9.63 9.09
N ASN A 31 18.24 10.65 9.95
CA ASN A 31 17.04 10.84 10.76
C ASN A 31 15.80 11.00 9.87
N SER A 32 15.91 11.75 8.78
CA SER A 32 14.77 11.93 7.87
C SER A 32 14.39 10.63 7.15
N LEU A 33 15.35 9.78 6.75
CA LEU A 33 15.05 8.46 6.18
C LEU A 33 14.35 7.55 7.19
N VAL A 34 14.79 7.56 8.45
CA VAL A 34 14.11 6.82 9.54
C VAL A 34 12.67 7.33 9.71
N THR A 35 12.46 8.64 9.76
CA THR A 35 11.11 9.22 9.88
C THR A 35 10.21 8.81 8.71
N LEU A 36 10.72 8.83 7.48
CA LEU A 36 9.94 8.41 6.31
C LEU A 36 9.61 6.92 6.35
N LYS A 37 10.55 6.08 6.80
CA LYS A 37 10.30 4.65 6.96
C LYS A 37 9.19 4.39 7.97
N VAL A 38 9.24 5.02 9.15
CA VAL A 38 8.18 4.89 10.17
C VAL A 38 6.82 5.32 9.63
N ARG A 39 6.74 6.43 8.89
CA ARG A 39 5.48 6.88 8.26
C ARG A 39 4.93 5.87 7.24
N VAL A 40 5.81 5.24 6.46
CA VAL A 40 5.41 4.20 5.50
C VAL A 40 4.90 2.96 6.25
N ASP A 41 5.56 2.56 7.33
CA ASP A 41 5.16 1.42 8.15
C ASP A 41 3.82 1.67 8.88
N GLU A 42 3.59 2.90 9.36
CA GLU A 42 2.31 3.34 9.93
C GLU A 42 1.19 3.30 8.88
N ALA A 43 1.42 3.89 7.71
CA ALA A 43 0.46 3.88 6.61
C ALA A 43 0.14 2.45 6.11
N TRP A 44 1.13 1.55 6.15
CA TRP A 44 0.94 0.13 5.85
C TRP A 44 0.04 -0.54 6.89
N SER A 45 0.26 -0.25 8.16
CA SER A 45 -0.58 -0.75 9.26
C SER A 45 -2.04 -0.35 9.04
N ASP A 46 -2.31 0.90 8.69
CA ASP A 46 -3.66 1.39 8.41
C ASP A 46 -4.35 0.62 7.27
N ILE A 47 -3.63 0.34 6.17
CA ILE A 47 -4.15 -0.50 5.08
C ILE A 47 -4.48 -1.90 5.60
N SER A 48 -3.55 -2.54 6.30
CA SER A 48 -3.71 -3.92 6.79
C SER A 48 -4.94 -4.08 7.70
N VAL A 49 -5.23 -3.06 8.52
CA VAL A 49 -6.42 -3.02 9.39
C VAL A 49 -7.71 -2.99 8.56
N GLN A 50 -7.76 -2.17 7.50
CA GLN A 50 -8.95 -2.11 6.64
C GLN A 50 -9.12 -3.37 5.79
N LEU A 51 -8.02 -3.95 5.27
CA LEU A 51 -8.05 -5.24 4.57
C LEU A 51 -8.61 -6.35 5.46
N LYS A 52 -8.12 -6.42 6.70
CA LYS A 52 -8.62 -7.36 7.70
C LYS A 52 -10.09 -7.13 8.01
N ARG A 53 -10.50 -5.88 8.24
CA ARG A 53 -11.91 -5.54 8.49
C ARG A 53 -12.81 -6.04 7.36
N ARG A 54 -12.42 -5.83 6.10
CA ARG A 54 -13.19 -6.32 4.95
C ARG A 54 -13.24 -7.85 4.94
N ALA A 55 -12.11 -8.51 5.17
CA ALA A 55 -12.03 -9.97 5.28
C ALA A 55 -12.91 -10.53 6.41
N ASP A 56 -13.10 -9.79 7.50
CA ASP A 56 -13.95 -10.19 8.63
C ASP A 56 -15.46 -10.05 8.32
N LEU A 57 -15.86 -9.21 7.36
CA LEU A 57 -17.25 -9.11 6.88
C LEU A 57 -17.64 -10.28 5.97
N ILE A 58 -16.67 -10.92 5.32
CA ILE A 58 -16.90 -11.95 4.30
C ILE A 58 -17.77 -13.12 4.78
N PRO A 59 -17.54 -13.74 5.96
CA PRO A 59 -18.39 -14.83 6.42
C PRO A 59 -19.86 -14.43 6.53
N THR A 60 -20.14 -13.24 7.07
CA THR A 60 -21.51 -12.72 7.23
C THR A 60 -22.18 -12.46 5.87
N ILE A 61 -21.43 -11.96 4.89
CA ILE A 61 -21.92 -11.80 3.51
C ILE A 61 -22.24 -13.17 2.89
N VAL A 62 -21.31 -14.12 3.00
CA VAL A 62 -21.49 -15.47 2.46
C VAL A 62 -22.71 -16.14 3.08
N ASP A 63 -22.90 -16.05 4.38
CA ASP A 63 -24.05 -16.63 5.07
C ASP A 63 -25.36 -15.96 4.66
N THR A 64 -25.36 -14.63 4.50
CA THR A 64 -26.53 -13.87 4.04
C THR A 64 -26.92 -14.26 2.62
N VAL A 65 -25.94 -14.34 1.70
CA VAL A 65 -26.19 -14.69 0.29
C VAL A 65 -26.59 -16.17 0.16
N LYS A 66 -25.97 -17.08 0.92
CA LYS A 66 -26.35 -18.50 0.97
C LYS A 66 -27.81 -18.72 1.38
N GLY A 67 -28.37 -17.85 2.21
CA GLY A 67 -29.79 -17.91 2.58
C GLY A 67 -30.75 -17.83 1.38
N TYR A 68 -30.30 -17.26 0.25
CA TYR A 68 -31.11 -17.07 -0.96
C TYR A 68 -30.55 -17.84 -2.17
N ALA A 69 -29.22 -17.95 -2.29
CA ALA A 69 -28.52 -18.48 -3.46
C ALA A 69 -27.63 -19.67 -3.10
N THR A 70 -28.24 -20.81 -2.76
CA THR A 70 -27.51 -22.01 -2.27
C THR A 70 -26.71 -22.75 -3.34
N HIS A 71 -27.01 -22.53 -4.63
CA HIS A 71 -26.38 -23.24 -5.75
C HIS A 71 -25.06 -22.59 -6.21
N GLU A 72 -24.70 -21.41 -5.68
CA GLU A 72 -23.54 -20.60 -6.10
C GLU A 72 -22.24 -20.98 -5.39
N LYS A 73 -21.95 -22.29 -5.32
CA LYS A 73 -20.79 -22.83 -4.58
C LYS A 73 -19.46 -22.24 -5.05
N ALA A 74 -19.27 -22.12 -6.37
CA ALA A 74 -18.04 -21.59 -6.95
C ALA A 74 -17.74 -20.17 -6.45
N VAL A 75 -18.77 -19.31 -6.38
CA VAL A 75 -18.64 -17.93 -5.91
C VAL A 75 -18.26 -17.89 -4.43
N PHE A 76 -18.89 -18.72 -3.59
CA PHE A 76 -18.54 -18.79 -2.16
C PHE A 76 -17.13 -19.32 -1.92
N ASP A 77 -16.69 -20.29 -2.71
CA ASP A 77 -15.33 -20.84 -2.62
C ASP A 77 -14.29 -19.79 -3.02
N ASP A 78 -14.53 -19.04 -4.10
CA ASP A 78 -13.62 -18.00 -4.57
C ASP A 78 -13.47 -16.86 -3.56
N VAL A 79 -14.58 -16.43 -2.96
CA VAL A 79 -14.58 -15.40 -1.90
C VAL A 79 -13.87 -15.89 -0.64
N THR A 80 -14.07 -17.17 -0.27
CA THR A 80 -13.39 -17.78 0.88
C THR A 80 -11.88 -17.89 0.65
N LYS A 81 -11.45 -18.25 -0.57
CA LYS A 81 -10.04 -18.25 -0.95
C LYS A 81 -9.44 -16.85 -0.92
N ALA A 82 -10.11 -15.87 -1.53
CA ALA A 82 -9.65 -14.48 -1.52
C ALA A 82 -9.52 -13.92 -0.09
N ARG A 83 -10.44 -14.30 0.81
CA ARG A 83 -10.36 -13.99 2.24
C ARG A 83 -9.10 -14.59 2.87
N ALA A 84 -8.83 -15.87 2.63
CA ALA A 84 -7.65 -16.54 3.17
C ALA A 84 -6.36 -15.88 2.67
N GLU A 85 -6.28 -15.57 1.37
CA GLU A 85 -5.15 -14.86 0.78
C GLU A 85 -4.94 -13.50 1.42
N THR A 86 -6.01 -12.71 1.59
CA THR A 86 -5.95 -11.38 2.25
C THR A 86 -5.41 -11.47 3.67
N LEU A 87 -5.82 -12.49 4.44
CA LEU A 87 -5.35 -12.68 5.82
C LEU A 87 -3.92 -13.24 5.91
N SER A 88 -3.43 -13.88 4.85
CA SER A 88 -2.07 -14.42 4.78
C SER A 88 -1.04 -13.45 4.23
N ALA A 89 -1.46 -12.34 3.63
CA ALA A 89 -0.58 -11.35 3.04
C ALA A 89 0.27 -10.65 4.13
N GLY A 90 1.60 -10.73 3.99
CA GLY A 90 2.54 -10.19 4.97
C GLY A 90 3.13 -8.82 4.60
N ASP A 91 3.01 -8.42 3.34
CA ASP A 91 3.60 -7.21 2.78
C ASP A 91 2.69 -6.57 1.71
N ALA A 92 3.06 -5.38 1.27
CA ALA A 92 2.27 -4.61 0.31
C ALA A 92 2.11 -5.28 -1.06
N ASP A 93 3.07 -6.10 -1.50
CA ASP A 93 3.04 -6.72 -2.82
C ASP A 93 2.09 -7.93 -2.83
N THR A 94 2.25 -8.82 -1.84
CA THR A 94 1.36 -9.96 -1.61
C THR A 94 -0.08 -9.51 -1.34
N ALA A 95 -0.26 -8.45 -0.55
CA ALA A 95 -1.57 -7.88 -0.28
C ALA A 95 -2.19 -7.23 -1.51
N SER A 96 -1.40 -6.58 -2.38
CA SER A 96 -1.90 -5.99 -3.63
C SER A 96 -2.47 -7.05 -4.56
N THR A 97 -1.85 -8.23 -4.59
CA THR A 97 -2.35 -9.38 -5.36
C THR A 97 -3.64 -9.93 -4.74
N ALA A 98 -3.64 -10.17 -3.42
CA ALA A 98 -4.83 -10.65 -2.70
C ALA A 98 -6.01 -9.67 -2.82
N GLU A 99 -5.73 -8.36 -2.81
CA GLU A 99 -6.70 -7.29 -3.04
C GLU A 99 -7.39 -7.44 -4.40
N GLY A 100 -6.61 -7.65 -5.47
CA GLY A 100 -7.16 -7.86 -6.80
C GLY A 100 -8.05 -9.10 -6.89
N HIS A 101 -7.71 -10.18 -6.18
CA HIS A 101 -8.56 -11.37 -6.10
C HIS A 101 -9.84 -11.13 -5.30
N MET A 102 -9.75 -10.40 -4.17
CA MET A 102 -10.91 -10.03 -3.36
C MET A 102 -11.90 -9.16 -4.15
N GLN A 103 -11.41 -8.15 -4.89
CA GLN A 103 -12.25 -7.30 -5.72
C GLN A 103 -12.99 -8.10 -6.80
N LYS A 104 -12.31 -9.05 -7.46
CA LYS A 104 -12.92 -9.95 -8.44
C LYS A 104 -13.98 -10.86 -7.80
N ALA A 105 -13.68 -11.44 -6.64
CA ALA A 105 -14.60 -12.31 -5.92
C ALA A 105 -15.87 -11.56 -5.46
N LEU A 106 -15.71 -10.35 -4.90
CA LEU A 106 -16.84 -9.50 -4.50
C LEU A 106 -17.71 -9.08 -5.70
N LYS A 107 -17.09 -8.80 -6.86
CA LYS A 107 -17.83 -8.53 -8.10
C LYS A 107 -18.72 -9.72 -8.48
N SER A 108 -18.22 -10.96 -8.37
CA SER A 108 -19.01 -12.17 -8.61
C SER A 108 -20.16 -12.32 -7.61
N VAL A 109 -19.96 -11.99 -6.33
CA VAL A 109 -21.04 -12.00 -5.32
C VAL A 109 -22.15 -11.01 -5.66
N PHE A 110 -21.80 -9.79 -6.07
CA PHE A 110 -22.80 -8.80 -6.45
C PHE A 110 -23.53 -9.20 -7.74
N ALA A 111 -22.83 -9.79 -8.71
CA ALA A 111 -23.46 -10.33 -9.92
C ALA A 111 -24.44 -11.48 -9.59
N VAL A 112 -24.11 -12.35 -8.63
CA VAL A 112 -25.05 -13.34 -8.12
C VAL A 112 -26.27 -12.65 -7.53
N ALA A 113 -26.09 -11.63 -6.69
CA ALA A 113 -27.19 -10.93 -6.05
C ALA A 113 -28.18 -10.29 -7.04
N GLU A 114 -27.74 -9.90 -8.24
CA GLU A 114 -28.61 -9.42 -9.32
C GLU A 114 -29.63 -10.46 -9.79
N GLY A 115 -29.32 -11.76 -9.68
CA GLY A 115 -30.23 -12.85 -10.02
C GLY A 115 -31.31 -13.13 -8.97
N TYR A 116 -31.23 -12.53 -7.78
CA TYR A 116 -32.11 -12.84 -6.64
C TYR A 116 -32.77 -11.56 -6.07
N PRO A 117 -33.95 -11.15 -6.58
CA PRO A 117 -34.61 -9.91 -6.15
C PRO A 117 -34.86 -9.81 -4.64
N GLN A 118 -35.17 -10.94 -3.98
CA GLN A 118 -35.39 -10.97 -2.54
C GLN A 118 -34.13 -10.62 -1.74
N LEU A 119 -32.94 -11.00 -2.25
CA LEU A 119 -31.66 -10.67 -1.65
C LEU A 119 -31.32 -9.18 -1.87
N GLN A 120 -31.60 -8.64 -3.06
CA GLN A 120 -31.40 -7.22 -3.36
C GLN A 120 -32.20 -6.31 -2.42
N SER A 121 -33.41 -6.72 -2.04
CA SER A 121 -34.25 -5.99 -1.09
C SER A 121 -33.96 -6.30 0.38
N SER A 122 -33.03 -7.20 0.67
CA SER A 122 -32.73 -7.61 2.05
C SER A 122 -31.98 -6.51 2.77
N GLN A 123 -32.56 -5.98 3.85
CA GLN A 123 -31.95 -4.91 4.66
C GLN A 123 -30.56 -5.30 5.20
N ASN A 124 -30.38 -6.57 5.57
CA ASN A 124 -29.10 -7.09 6.05
C ASN A 124 -28.03 -7.07 4.94
N PHE A 125 -28.40 -7.45 3.71
CA PHE A 125 -27.49 -7.43 2.58
C PHE A 125 -27.10 -6.01 2.17
N LEU A 126 -28.07 -5.09 2.14
CA LEU A 126 -27.81 -3.67 1.86
C LEU A 126 -26.88 -3.03 2.90
N GLN A 127 -27.04 -3.37 4.17
CA GLN A 127 -26.13 -2.91 5.23
C GLN A 127 -24.70 -3.44 5.00
N LEU A 128 -24.54 -4.74 4.75
CA LEU A 128 -23.22 -5.33 4.49
C LEU A 128 -22.55 -4.75 3.24
N GLN A 129 -23.33 -4.49 2.18
CA GLN A 129 -22.83 -3.81 0.99
C GLN A 129 -22.34 -2.40 1.32
N SER A 130 -23.08 -1.63 2.13
CA SER A 130 -22.64 -0.31 2.59
C SER A 130 -21.34 -0.40 3.39
N GLU A 131 -21.21 -1.36 4.30
CA GLU A 131 -19.99 -1.54 5.10
C GLU A 131 -18.78 -1.95 4.24
N LEU A 132 -19.00 -2.73 3.18
CA LEU A 132 -17.96 -3.06 2.19
C LEU A 132 -17.50 -1.82 1.43
N VAL A 133 -18.44 -1.01 0.94
CA VAL A 133 -18.13 0.24 0.20
C VAL A 133 -17.38 1.20 1.11
N ASP A 134 -17.84 1.40 2.35
CA ASP A 134 -17.15 2.24 3.34
C ASP A 134 -15.72 1.75 3.63
N THR A 135 -15.53 0.43 3.66
CA THR A 135 -14.21 -0.16 3.86
C THR A 135 -13.33 0.03 2.63
N GLU A 136 -13.88 -0.12 1.42
CA GLU A 136 -13.16 0.12 0.17
C GLU A 136 -12.70 1.57 0.06
N ASP A 137 -13.57 2.54 0.36
CA ASP A 137 -13.22 3.96 0.34
C ASP A 137 -12.06 4.29 1.30
N LYS A 138 -12.05 3.64 2.47
CA LYS A 138 -10.95 3.75 3.44
C LYS A 138 -9.67 3.10 2.95
N ILE A 139 -9.75 1.93 2.30
CA ILE A 139 -8.60 1.27 1.66
C ILE A 139 -8.01 2.19 0.59
N GLN A 140 -8.85 2.79 -0.27
CA GLN A 140 -8.41 3.71 -1.32
C GLN A 140 -7.76 4.98 -0.74
N ALA A 141 -8.31 5.54 0.33
CA ALA A 141 -7.71 6.67 1.03
C ALA A 141 -6.35 6.32 1.65
N ALA A 142 -6.27 5.19 2.37
CA ALA A 142 -5.04 4.70 2.99
C ALA A 142 -3.97 4.37 1.93
N ARG A 143 -4.37 3.75 0.80
CA ARG A 143 -3.51 3.50 -0.37
C ARG A 143 -2.85 4.78 -0.88
N ARG A 144 -3.61 5.87 -1.05
CA ARG A 144 -3.05 7.16 -1.51
C ARG A 144 -1.99 7.69 -0.53
N PHE A 145 -2.25 7.58 0.77
CA PHE A 145 -1.31 8.02 1.80
C PHE A 145 -0.03 7.16 1.83
N TYR A 146 -0.19 5.84 1.83
CA TYR A 146 0.92 4.88 1.77
C TYR A 146 1.78 5.08 0.52
N ASN A 147 1.19 5.09 -0.67
CA ASN A 147 1.92 5.28 -1.93
C ASN A 147 2.57 6.68 -1.99
N GLY A 148 1.98 7.69 -1.36
CA GLY A 148 2.60 8.99 -1.15
C GLY A 148 3.91 8.89 -0.33
N GLY A 149 3.85 8.22 0.82
CA GLY A 149 5.01 8.00 1.68
C GLY A 149 6.09 7.13 1.02
N VAL A 150 5.70 6.04 0.34
CA VAL A 150 6.61 5.18 -0.42
C VAL A 150 7.34 5.97 -1.50
N ARG A 151 6.62 6.84 -2.23
CA ARG A 151 7.24 7.72 -3.23
C ARG A 151 8.27 8.65 -2.60
N GLU A 152 7.95 9.29 -1.48
CA GLU A 152 8.86 10.21 -0.79
C GLU A 152 10.12 9.47 -0.29
N LEU A 153 9.93 8.31 0.35
CA LEU A 153 11.02 7.44 0.83
C LEU A 153 11.91 6.98 -0.34
N ASN A 154 11.33 6.39 -1.37
CA ASN A 154 12.06 5.87 -2.53
C ASN A 154 12.79 6.99 -3.28
N THR A 155 12.17 8.16 -3.43
CA THR A 155 12.83 9.35 -4.02
C THR A 155 14.03 9.76 -3.19
N LYS A 156 13.88 9.84 -1.86
CA LYS A 156 14.98 10.25 -0.97
C LYS A 156 16.13 9.25 -0.95
N ILE A 157 15.83 7.96 -1.10
CA ILE A 157 16.84 6.90 -1.27
C ILE A 157 17.56 7.03 -2.61
N ARG A 158 16.86 7.33 -3.71
CA ARG A 158 17.44 7.37 -5.07
C ARG A 158 18.27 8.62 -5.36
N VAL A 159 17.96 9.75 -4.73
CA VAL A 159 18.65 11.04 -4.99
C VAL A 159 20.11 11.00 -4.50
N PHE A 160 21.05 11.46 -5.33
CA PHE A 160 22.44 11.68 -4.93
C PHE A 160 22.57 12.89 -3.99
N PRO A 161 23.38 12.86 -2.92
CA PRO A 161 24.32 11.80 -2.51
C PRO A 161 23.74 10.67 -1.64
N ASN A 162 22.43 10.69 -1.37
CA ASN A 162 21.80 9.75 -0.45
C ASN A 162 21.85 8.30 -0.95
N SER A 163 21.77 8.05 -2.27
CA SER A 163 21.77 6.69 -2.83
C SER A 163 23.00 5.85 -2.47
N THR A 164 24.17 6.47 -2.35
CA THR A 164 25.39 5.80 -1.91
C THR A 164 25.39 5.54 -0.39
N PHE A 165 24.83 6.46 0.39
CA PHE A 165 24.79 6.36 1.85
C PHE A 165 23.68 5.43 2.36
N ALA A 166 22.49 5.53 1.79
CA ALA A 166 21.27 4.81 2.19
C ALA A 166 21.44 3.30 2.05
N LYS A 167 22.00 2.83 0.92
CA LYS A 167 22.24 1.41 0.65
C LYS A 167 23.17 0.78 1.68
N ASN A 168 24.23 1.49 2.07
CA ASN A 168 25.19 1.02 3.07
C ASN A 168 24.64 0.99 4.51
N ARG A 169 23.49 1.63 4.76
CA ARG A 169 22.82 1.69 6.08
C ARG A 169 21.53 0.87 6.14
N GLY A 170 21.26 0.03 5.14
CA GLY A 170 20.13 -0.90 5.15
C GLY A 170 18.79 -0.30 4.75
N PHE A 171 18.76 0.91 4.18
CA PHE A 171 17.53 1.46 3.59
C PHE A 171 17.34 0.88 2.20
N SER A 172 16.27 0.11 2.02
CA SER A 172 15.77 -0.37 0.74
C SER A 172 14.53 0.39 0.32
N GLU A 173 14.25 0.35 -0.98
CA GLU A 173 13.00 0.85 -1.52
C GLU A 173 11.82 0.02 -0.98
N ALA A 174 10.70 0.69 -0.73
CA ALA A 174 9.43 0.05 -0.38
C ALA A 174 8.60 -0.19 -1.66
N SER A 175 7.84 -1.27 -1.67
CA SER A 175 6.89 -1.57 -2.75
C SER A 175 5.66 -0.67 -2.64
N PHE A 176 5.07 -0.29 -3.78
CA PHE A 176 3.78 0.39 -3.79
C PHE A 176 2.65 -0.61 -3.55
N PHE A 177 1.54 -0.14 -2.98
CA PHE A 177 0.30 -0.90 -2.88
C PHE A 177 -0.58 -0.54 -4.09
N GLU A 178 -0.51 -1.35 -5.15
CA GLU A 178 -1.20 -1.11 -6.41
C GLU A 178 -1.87 -2.40 -6.89
N THR A 179 -3.16 -2.34 -7.18
CA THR A 179 -3.84 -3.45 -7.85
C THR A 179 -3.30 -3.58 -9.27
N ASN A 180 -2.84 -4.78 -9.64
CA ASN A 180 -2.19 -5.13 -10.91
C ASN A 180 -3.09 -4.99 -12.16
N GLU A 181 -3.72 -3.83 -12.36
CA GLU A 181 -4.43 -3.46 -13.58
C GLU A 181 -3.88 -2.15 -14.22
N PRO A 182 -2.60 -2.09 -14.59
CA PRO A 182 -2.13 -1.07 -15.53
C PRO A 182 -2.74 -1.26 -16.94
N ALA A 183 -3.33 -2.42 -17.24
CA ALA A 183 -3.85 -2.78 -18.56
C ALA A 183 -5.17 -2.07 -18.95
N ALA A 184 -6.00 -1.66 -17.99
CA ALA A 184 -7.28 -0.99 -18.29
C ALA A 184 -7.11 0.45 -18.80
N ILE A 185 -5.94 1.05 -18.60
CA ILE A 185 -5.63 2.43 -19.04
C ILE A 185 -4.95 2.41 -20.43
N ALA A 186 -4.41 1.26 -20.87
CA ALA A 186 -3.62 1.17 -22.09
C ALA A 186 -4.44 0.97 -23.38
N GLU A 187 -5.71 0.57 -23.29
CA GLU A 187 -6.56 0.38 -24.47
C GLU A 187 -7.66 1.46 -24.56
N PRO A 188 -7.59 2.38 -25.55
CA PRO A 188 -8.72 3.27 -25.81
C PRO A 188 -9.95 2.43 -26.20
N PRO A 189 -11.18 2.85 -25.79
CA PRO A 189 -12.39 2.11 -26.11
C PRO A 189 -12.54 1.97 -27.62
N ARG A 190 -12.51 0.73 -28.12
CA ARG A 190 -12.74 0.45 -29.55
C ARG A 190 -14.23 0.63 -29.83
N VAL A 191 -14.61 1.80 -30.32
CA VAL A 191 -15.94 2.04 -30.86
C VAL A 191 -16.01 1.31 -32.21
N GLN A 192 -16.73 0.18 -32.25
CA GLN A 192 -17.14 -0.44 -33.50
C GLN A 192 -18.47 0.20 -33.90
N PHE A 193 -18.50 0.82 -35.09
CA PHE A 193 -19.73 1.26 -35.76
C PHE A 193 -20.36 0.08 -36.50
#